data_AF-A0A8S9RGX2-F1
#
_entry.id   AF-A0A8S9RGX2-F1
#
_cell.length_a   1.000
_cell.length_b   1.000
_cell.length_c   1.000
_cell.angle_alpha   90.00
_cell.angle_beta   90.00
_cell.angle_gamma   90.00
#
_symmetry.space_group_name_H-M   'P 1'
#
loop_
_entity.id
_entity.type
_entity.pdbx_description
1 polymer ?
#
loop_
_entity_poly.entity_id
_entity_poly.type
_entity_poly.pdbx_seq_one_letter_code
_entity_poly.pdbx_strand_id
1 'polypeptide(L)'
;WKEREEHRVSDNRSAEIVGARKRKMGDIWTWLISFFFLIALVGIIVYQLVCLADLEFDYINPYDSASRINSVVLPEFIIQGVLCVFFLLTGHWFMSLLCLPYLYYNFQLYSKRQHLVDVTEIFNLLNWEKKKRLFKLAYIILNLFLTIFWMIYSALDDYED
;
A
#
# COMPACT_ATOMS: atom_id res chain seq x y z
N TRP A 1 38.04 33.42 -23.32
CA TRP A 1 38.20 32.02 -22.90
C TRP A 1 37.66 31.82 -21.49
N LYS A 2 38.16 32.53 -20.47
CA LYS A 2 37.68 32.45 -19.09
C LYS A 2 36.16 32.67 -18.91
N GLU A 3 35.60 33.73 -19.48
CA GLU A 3 34.15 34.00 -19.46
C GLU A 3 33.32 32.89 -20.11
N ARG A 4 33.86 32.24 -21.15
CA ARG A 4 33.16 31.15 -21.88
C ARG A 4 33.17 29.84 -21.08
N GLU A 5 34.15 29.64 -20.21
CA GLU A 5 34.17 28.55 -19.22
C GLU A 5 33.17 28.82 -18.09
N GLU A 6 33.14 30.05 -17.55
CA GLU A 6 32.22 30.45 -16.48
C GLU A 6 30.75 30.32 -16.89
N HIS A 7 30.40 30.74 -18.12
CA HIS A 7 29.06 30.54 -18.66
C HIS A 7 28.67 29.05 -18.80
N ARG A 8 29.59 28.20 -19.27
CA ARG A 8 29.32 26.75 -19.38
C ARG A 8 29.15 26.10 -18.02
N VAL A 9 29.93 26.50 -17.03
CA VAL A 9 29.82 26.02 -15.64
C VAL A 9 28.49 26.47 -15.01
N SER A 10 28.04 27.70 -15.28
CA SER A 10 26.75 28.21 -14.80
C SER A 10 25.58 27.42 -15.38
N ASP A 11 25.58 27.21 -16.70
CA ASP A 11 24.52 26.48 -17.42
C ASP A 11 24.42 25.02 -16.97
N ASN A 12 25.57 24.35 -16.79
CA ASN A 12 25.60 22.97 -16.28
C ASN A 12 25.04 22.89 -14.84
N ARG A 13 25.35 23.88 -13.99
CA ARG A 13 24.81 23.95 -12.62
C ARG A 13 23.30 24.18 -12.63
N SER A 14 22.80 25.06 -13.51
CA SER A 14 21.36 25.27 -13.68
C SER A 14 20.64 24.01 -14.16
N ALA A 15 21.22 23.26 -15.10
CA ALA A 15 20.66 21.99 -15.56
C ALA A 15 20.64 20.91 -14.46
N GLU A 16 21.68 20.84 -13.63
CA GLU A 16 21.75 19.93 -12.47
C GLU A 16 20.70 20.27 -11.40
N ILE A 17 20.53 21.56 -11.06
CA ILE A 17 19.54 22.03 -10.08
C ILE A 17 18.11 21.76 -10.58
N VAL A 18 17.83 22.05 -11.85
CA VAL A 18 16.52 21.77 -12.46
C VAL A 18 16.25 20.26 -12.49
N GLY A 19 17.25 19.45 -12.82
CA GLY A 19 17.15 17.99 -12.81
C GLY A 19 16.95 17.42 -11.40
N ALA A 20 17.60 17.98 -10.38
CA ALA A 20 17.41 17.60 -8.98
C ALA A 20 16.00 17.96 -8.48
N ARG A 21 15.55 19.19 -8.72
CA ARG A 21 14.20 19.66 -8.35
C ARG A 21 13.10 18.83 -9.01
N LYS A 22 13.27 18.47 -10.29
CA LYS A 22 12.30 17.62 -11.01
C LYS A 22 12.20 16.21 -10.42
N ARG A 23 13.31 15.66 -9.91
CA ARG A 23 13.31 14.36 -9.21
C ARG A 23 12.60 14.45 -7.86
N LYS A 24 12.95 15.43 -7.02
CA LYS A 24 12.30 15.68 -5.72
C LYS A 24 10.78 15.81 -5.82
N MET A 25 10.32 16.61 -6.79
CA MET A 25 8.88 16.79 -7.03
C MET A 25 8.20 15.46 -7.41
N GLY A 26 8.86 14.61 -8.20
CA GLY A 26 8.34 13.29 -8.59
C GLY A 26 8.17 12.32 -7.42
N ASP A 27 9.05 12.40 -6.42
CA ASP A 27 8.97 11.56 -5.22
C ASP A 27 7.74 11.94 -4.40
N ILE A 28 7.46 13.24 -4.20
CA ILE A 28 6.28 13.73 -3.47
C ILE A 28 4.98 13.20 -4.12
N TRP A 29 4.86 13.27 -5.45
CA TRP A 29 3.71 12.73 -6.17
C TRP A 29 3.56 11.22 -5.98
N THR A 30 4.67 10.49 -5.95
CA THR A 30 4.70 9.04 -5.71
C THR A 30 4.18 8.70 -4.31
N TRP A 31 4.63 9.42 -3.29
CA TRP A 31 4.16 9.25 -1.90
C TRP A 31 2.67 9.57 -1.78
N LEU A 32 2.21 10.64 -2.41
CA LEU A 32 0.81 11.07 -2.38
C LEU A 32 -0.12 10.06 -3.04
N ILE A 33 0.23 9.53 -4.21
CA ILE A 33 -0.55 8.48 -4.89
C ILE A 33 -0.60 7.23 -4.02
N SER A 34 0.54 6.81 -3.46
CA SER A 34 0.64 5.62 -2.60
C SER A 34 -0.23 5.73 -1.35
N PHE A 35 -0.32 6.93 -0.77
CA PHE A 35 -1.18 7.22 0.37
C PHE A 35 -2.66 6.94 0.08
N PHE A 36 -3.17 7.37 -1.08
CA PHE A 36 -4.56 7.08 -1.47
C PHE A 36 -4.81 5.58 -1.65
N PHE A 37 -3.86 4.85 -2.25
CA PHE A 37 -3.95 3.40 -2.38
C PHE A 37 -3.95 2.69 -1.02
N LEU A 38 -3.11 3.11 -0.08
CA LEU A 38 -3.07 2.55 1.28
C LEU A 38 -4.37 2.82 2.04
N ILE A 39 -4.96 4.02 1.92
CA ILE A 39 -6.27 4.32 2.51
C ILE A 39 -7.36 3.43 1.92
N ALA A 40 -7.38 3.24 0.60
CA ALA A 40 -8.34 2.36 -0.05
C ALA A 40 -8.22 0.92 0.47
N LEU A 41 -6.99 0.41 0.64
CA LEU A 41 -6.72 -0.91 1.22
C LEU A 41 -7.20 -1.03 2.67
N VAL A 42 -6.95 -0.01 3.50
CA VAL A 42 -7.47 0.04 4.87
C VAL A 42 -8.99 -0.06 4.86
N GLY A 43 -9.66 0.74 4.01
CA GLY A 43 -11.12 0.72 3.88
C GLY A 43 -11.67 -0.66 3.50
N ILE A 44 -11.03 -1.34 2.55
CA ILE A 44 -11.43 -2.69 2.12
C ILE A 44 -11.28 -3.70 3.28
N ILE A 45 -10.16 -3.67 4.02
CA ILE A 45 -9.95 -4.60 5.14
C ILE A 45 -10.90 -4.31 6.30
N VAL A 46 -11.15 -3.03 6.60
CA VAL A 46 -12.12 -2.64 7.63
C VAL A 46 -13.52 -3.10 7.23
N TYR A 47 -13.91 -2.95 5.97
CA TYR A 47 -15.20 -3.46 5.48
C TYR A 47 -15.32 -4.98 5.67
N GLN A 48 -14.26 -5.75 5.40
CA GLN A 48 -14.24 -7.19 5.67
C GLN A 48 -14.38 -7.51 7.17
N LEU A 49 -13.71 -6.74 8.04
CA LEU A 49 -13.82 -6.90 9.49
C LEU A 49 -15.23 -6.58 10.01
N VAL A 50 -15.88 -5.55 9.47
CA VAL A 50 -17.29 -5.23 9.78
C VAL A 50 -18.19 -6.37 9.34
N CYS A 51 -18.04 -6.90 8.12
CA CYS A 51 -18.83 -8.05 7.66
C CYS A 51 -18.64 -9.29 8.56
N LEU A 52 -17.44 -9.50 9.11
CA LEU A 52 -17.17 -10.59 10.06
C LEU A 52 -17.75 -10.30 11.45
N ALA A 53 -17.75 -9.05 11.89
CA ALA A 53 -18.37 -8.65 13.15
C ALA A 53 -19.92 -8.78 13.08
N ASP A 54 -20.54 -8.35 11.98
CA ASP A 54 -21.98 -8.51 11.75
C ASP A 54 -22.40 -9.99 11.79
N LEU A 55 -21.51 -10.89 11.34
CA LEU A 55 -21.71 -12.33 11.42
C LEU A 55 -21.53 -12.89 12.85
N GLU A 56 -20.62 -12.33 13.64
CA GLU A 56 -20.40 -12.69 15.06
C GLU A 56 -21.63 -12.35 15.93
N PHE A 57 -22.31 -11.25 15.62
CA PHE A 57 -23.52 -10.79 16.33
C PHE A 57 -24.83 -11.35 15.75
N ASP A 58 -24.75 -12.35 14.87
CA ASP A 58 -25.89 -13.07 14.26
C ASP A 58 -26.86 -12.15 13.48
N TYR A 59 -26.35 -11.02 12.96
CA TYR A 59 -27.15 -10.00 12.29
C TYR A 59 -27.44 -10.32 10.81
N ILE A 60 -26.64 -11.21 10.21
CA ILE A 60 -26.67 -11.50 8.76
C ILE A 60 -26.40 -12.99 8.49
N ASN A 61 -26.95 -13.49 7.39
CA ASN A 61 -26.74 -14.88 6.98
C ASN A 61 -25.25 -15.12 6.63
N PRO A 62 -24.63 -16.20 7.13
CA PRO A 62 -23.25 -16.54 6.80
C PRO A 62 -22.97 -16.70 5.30
N TYR A 63 -23.97 -17.09 4.50
CA TYR A 63 -23.85 -17.12 3.04
C TYR A 63 -23.65 -15.72 2.42
N ASP A 64 -24.41 -14.73 2.89
CA ASP A 64 -24.32 -13.37 2.35
C ASP A 64 -23.00 -12.70 2.74
N SER A 65 -22.54 -12.89 3.98
CA SER A 65 -21.24 -12.38 4.41
C SER A 65 -20.08 -13.04 3.68
N ALA A 66 -20.11 -14.37 3.46
CA ALA A 66 -19.06 -15.06 2.72
C ALA A 66 -18.95 -14.57 1.26
N SER A 67 -20.09 -14.37 0.59
CA SER A 67 -20.15 -13.82 -0.77
C SER A 67 -19.61 -12.39 -0.83
N ARG A 68 -20.02 -11.52 0.10
CA ARG A 68 -19.52 -10.14 0.21
C ARG A 68 -18.02 -10.11 0.44
N ILE A 69 -17.50 -10.89 1.39
CA ILE A 69 -16.06 -10.99 1.68
C ILE A 69 -15.30 -11.47 0.45
N ASN A 70 -15.78 -12.51 -0.25
CA ASN A 70 -15.10 -13.04 -1.43
C ASN A 70 -15.00 -11.99 -2.56
N SER A 71 -16.07 -11.24 -2.78
CA SER A 71 -16.09 -10.19 -3.81
C SER A 71 -15.08 -9.07 -3.56
N VAL A 72 -14.72 -8.81 -2.30
CA VAL A 72 -13.77 -7.75 -1.92
C VAL A 72 -12.34 -8.25 -1.68
N VAL A 73 -12.12 -9.56 -1.53
CA VAL A 73 -10.78 -10.15 -1.38
C VAL A 73 -9.97 -10.07 -2.68
N LEU A 74 -10.61 -10.27 -3.84
CA LEU A 74 -9.95 -10.12 -5.14
C LEU A 74 -9.44 -8.68 -5.39
N PRO A 75 -10.25 -7.62 -5.24
CA PRO A 75 -9.76 -6.26 -5.44
C PRO A 75 -8.67 -5.87 -4.41
N GLU A 76 -8.70 -6.38 -3.17
CA GLU A 76 -7.60 -6.20 -2.20
C GLU A 76 -6.26 -6.69 -2.77
N PHE A 77 -6.23 -7.91 -3.32
CA PHE A 77 -5.01 -8.49 -3.89
C PHE A 77 -4.52 -7.72 -5.11
N ILE A 78 -5.43 -7.28 -5.98
CA ILE A 78 -5.08 -6.51 -7.17
C ILE A 78 -4.48 -5.16 -6.76
N ILE A 79 -5.14 -4.44 -5.85
CA ILE A 79 -4.66 -3.12 -5.40
C ILE A 79 -3.30 -3.23 -4.73
N GLN A 80 -3.10 -4.24 -3.86
CA GLN A 80 -1.79 -4.46 -3.23
C GLN A 80 -0.71 -4.83 -4.25
N GLY A 81 -1.03 -5.69 -5.22
CA GLY A 81 -0.09 -6.09 -6.27
C GLY A 81 0.33 -4.89 -7.12
N VAL A 82 -0.64 -4.06 -7.52
CA VAL A 82 -0.40 -2.81 -8.24
C VAL A 82 0.47 -1.87 -7.42
N LEU A 83 0.18 -1.70 -6.13
CA LEU A 83 0.97 -0.84 -5.23
C LEU A 83 2.41 -1.34 -5.09
N CYS A 84 2.62 -2.65 -4.96
CA CYS A 84 3.95 -3.25 -4.88
C CYS A 84 4.76 -3.02 -6.17
N VAL A 85 4.14 -3.22 -7.34
CA VAL A 85 4.78 -2.96 -8.64
C VAL A 85 5.07 -1.47 -8.81
N PHE A 86 4.15 -0.61 -8.36
CA PHE A 86 4.31 0.85 -8.41
C PHE A 86 5.53 1.32 -7.61
N PHE A 87 5.76 0.78 -6.40
CA PHE A 87 6.97 1.06 -5.62
C PHE A 87 8.25 0.53 -6.25
N LEU A 88 8.17 -0.61 -6.95
CA LEU A 88 9.30 -1.19 -7.66
C LEU A 88 9.71 -0.33 -8.87
N LEU A 89 8.72 0.18 -9.62
CA LEU A 89 8.93 1.08 -10.76
C LEU A 89 9.46 2.46 -10.34
N THR A 90 9.04 2.97 -9.18
CA THR A 90 9.54 4.25 -8.64
C THR A 90 10.88 4.13 -7.91
N GLY A 91 11.47 2.94 -7.83
CA GLY A 91 12.81 2.75 -7.25
C GLY A 91 12.85 2.79 -5.71
N HIS A 92 11.70 2.73 -5.04
CA HIS A 92 11.60 2.71 -3.59
C HIS A 92 11.73 1.28 -3.05
N TRP A 93 12.95 0.73 -3.14
CA TRP A 93 13.24 -0.66 -2.80
C TRP A 93 12.84 -1.06 -1.37
N PHE A 94 13.03 -0.17 -0.39
CA PHE A 94 12.68 -0.44 1.00
C PHE A 94 11.16 -0.64 1.20
N MET A 95 10.34 0.20 0.57
CA MET A 95 8.88 0.09 0.63
C MET A 95 8.37 -1.12 -0.14
N SER A 96 8.99 -1.43 -1.28
CA SER A 96 8.69 -2.66 -2.01
C SER A 96 8.99 -3.90 -1.16
N LEU A 97 10.12 -3.91 -0.43
CA LEU A 97 10.51 -5.03 0.43
C LEU A 97 9.54 -5.20 1.60
N LEU A 98 9.01 -4.11 2.15
CA LEU A 98 7.92 -4.16 3.11
C LEU A 98 6.60 -4.64 2.47
N CYS A 99 6.29 -4.35 1.21
CA CYS A 99 5.10 -4.91 0.57
C CYS A 99 5.20 -6.42 0.26
N LEU A 100 6.42 -6.95 0.04
CA LEU A 100 6.66 -8.34 -0.37
C LEU A 100 6.12 -9.42 0.59
N PRO A 101 6.32 -9.39 1.93
CA PRO A 101 5.81 -10.45 2.81
C PRO A 101 4.28 -10.52 2.81
N TYR A 102 3.61 -9.37 2.69
CA TYR A 102 2.14 -9.31 2.58
C TYR A 102 1.67 -9.82 1.21
N LEU A 103 2.33 -9.45 0.12
CA LEU A 103 2.04 -9.96 -1.22
C LEU A 103 2.28 -11.47 -1.31
N TYR A 104 3.39 -11.97 -0.75
CA TYR A 104 3.74 -13.39 -0.72
C TYR A 104 2.70 -14.20 0.08
N TYR A 105 2.26 -13.68 1.23
CA TYR A 105 1.18 -14.30 2.00
C TYR A 105 -0.11 -14.41 1.19
N ASN A 106 -0.48 -13.34 0.49
CA ASN A 106 -1.67 -13.32 -0.37
C ASN A 106 -1.54 -14.26 -1.58
N PHE A 107 -0.37 -14.32 -2.21
CA PHE A 107 -0.08 -15.22 -3.32
C PHE A 107 -0.13 -16.69 -2.89
N GLN A 108 0.45 -17.02 -1.73
CA GLN A 108 0.40 -18.37 -1.16
C GLN A 108 -1.05 -18.80 -0.87
N LEU A 109 -1.89 -17.87 -0.39
CA LEU A 109 -3.31 -18.11 -0.12
C LEU A 109 -4.11 -18.32 -1.42
N TYR A 110 -3.81 -17.53 -2.45
CA TYR A 110 -4.39 -17.69 -3.79
C TYR A 110 -4.00 -19.04 -4.42
N SER A 111 -2.72 -19.42 -4.34
CA SER A 111 -2.21 -20.69 -4.87
C SER A 111 -2.83 -21.91 -4.18
N LYS A 112 -3.20 -21.80 -2.90
CA LYS A 112 -3.87 -22.87 -2.15
C LYS A 112 -5.39 -22.92 -2.40
N ARG A 113 -5.94 -22.04 -3.24
CA ARG A 113 -7.39 -21.83 -3.47
C ARG A 113 -8.21 -21.57 -2.20
N GLN A 114 -7.56 -21.28 -1.07
CA GLN A 114 -8.20 -20.93 0.20
C GLN A 114 -8.59 -19.43 0.29
N HIS A 115 -8.81 -18.79 -0.87
CA HIS A 115 -9.29 -17.40 -0.93
C HIS A 115 -10.79 -17.29 -0.66
N LEU A 116 -11.52 -18.39 -0.88
CA LEU A 116 -12.95 -18.52 -0.60
C LEU A 116 -13.14 -18.83 0.87
N VAL A 117 -13.96 -18.03 1.54
CA VAL A 117 -14.34 -18.31 2.91
C VAL A 117 -15.46 -19.34 2.91
N ASP A 118 -15.19 -20.52 3.47
CA ASP A 118 -16.18 -21.60 3.51
C ASP A 118 -17.19 -21.37 4.64
N VAL A 119 -18.47 -21.43 4.30
CA VAL A 119 -19.59 -21.01 5.16
C VAL A 119 -19.75 -21.95 6.36
N THR A 120 -19.37 -23.21 6.21
CA THR A 120 -19.51 -24.26 7.23
C THR A 120 -18.45 -24.23 8.33
N GLU A 121 -17.28 -23.63 8.10
CA GLU A 121 -16.21 -23.52 9.10
C GLU A 121 -16.01 -22.09 9.65
N ILE A 122 -16.73 -21.11 9.09
CA ILE A 122 -16.53 -19.68 9.33
C ILE A 122 -16.63 -19.31 10.81
N PHE A 123 -17.53 -19.94 11.56
CA PHE A 123 -17.75 -19.67 12.98
C PHE A 123 -16.65 -20.24 13.88
N ASN A 124 -16.12 -21.42 13.54
CA ASN A 124 -15.09 -22.08 14.34
C ASN A 124 -13.70 -21.46 14.07
N LEU A 125 -13.46 -20.98 12.85
CA LEU A 125 -12.25 -20.24 12.49
C LEU A 125 -12.34 -18.72 12.68
N LEU A 126 -13.51 -18.18 13.07
CA LEU A 126 -13.79 -16.74 13.06
C LEU A 126 -12.76 -15.93 13.86
N ASN A 127 -12.47 -16.38 15.09
CA ASN A 127 -11.51 -15.73 15.98
C ASN A 127 -10.07 -15.76 15.41
N TRP A 128 -9.71 -16.81 14.69
CA TRP A 128 -8.40 -16.96 14.07
C TRP A 128 -8.27 -16.11 12.81
N GLU A 129 -9.28 -16.12 11.94
CA GLU A 129 -9.36 -15.29 10.73
C GLU A 129 -9.43 -13.79 11.06
N LYS A 130 -10.16 -13.41 12.11
CA LYS A 130 -10.20 -12.04 12.62
C LYS A 130 -8.84 -11.57 13.10
N LYS A 131 -8.09 -12.40 13.85
CA LYS A 131 -6.71 -12.09 14.27
C LYS A 131 -5.76 -11.95 13.09
N LYS A 132 -5.84 -12.83 12.08
CA LYS A 132 -5.05 -12.70 10.85
C LYS A 132 -5.35 -11.39 10.12
N ARG A 133 -6.63 -11.05 9.93
CA ARG A 133 -7.05 -9.82 9.25
C ARG A 133 -6.69 -8.57 10.05
N LEU A 134 -6.76 -8.61 11.38
CA LEU A 134 -6.25 -7.55 12.24
C LEU A 134 -4.73 -7.38 12.13
N PHE A 135 -3.97 -8.47 12.05
CA PHE A 135 -2.53 -8.40 11.83
C PHE A 135 -2.19 -7.81 10.46
N LYS A 136 -2.93 -8.20 9.41
CA LYS A 136 -2.86 -7.58 8.08
C LYS A 136 -3.16 -6.09 8.13
N LEU A 137 -4.23 -5.70 8.84
CA LEU A 137 -4.60 -4.29 9.03
C LEU A 137 -3.48 -3.52 9.73
N ALA A 138 -2.94 -4.05 10.82
CA ALA A 138 -1.82 -3.44 11.54
C ALA A 138 -0.59 -3.25 10.63
N TYR A 139 -0.32 -4.22 9.76
CA TYR A 139 0.74 -4.13 8.77
C TYR A 139 0.53 -3.01 7.76
N ILE A 140 -0.69 -2.86 7.23
CA ILE A 140 -1.01 -1.77 6.29
C ILE A 140 -1.01 -0.43 6.98
N ILE A 141 -1.49 -0.34 8.23
CA ILE A 141 -1.41 0.88 9.05
C ILE A 141 0.06 1.28 9.26
N LEU A 142 0.94 0.32 9.56
CA LEU A 142 2.37 0.60 9.69
C LEU A 142 2.95 1.14 8.38
N ASN A 143 2.60 0.54 7.23
CA ASN A 143 3.02 1.05 5.92
C ASN A 143 2.45 2.45 5.63
N LEU A 144 1.23 2.74 6.05
CA LEU A 144 0.61 4.07 5.95
C LEU A 144 1.40 5.09 6.77
N PHE A 145 1.71 4.79 8.02
CA PHE A 145 2.55 5.65 8.87
C PHE A 145 3.91 5.92 8.24
N LEU A 146 4.55 4.88 7.71
CA LEU A 146 5.85 5.01 7.07
C LEU A 146 5.75 5.86 5.79
N THR A 147 4.73 5.66 4.96
CA THR A 147 4.47 6.46 3.75
C THR A 147 4.29 7.94 4.09
N ILE A 148 3.54 8.25 5.16
CA ILE A 148 3.35 9.62 5.64
C ILE A 148 4.68 10.21 6.14
N PHE A 149 5.46 9.44 6.91
CA PHE A 149 6.76 9.87 7.40
C PHE A 149 7.70 10.26 6.25
N TRP A 150 7.81 9.41 5.23
CA TRP A 150 8.64 9.68 4.05
C TRP A 150 8.11 10.84 3.20
N MET A 151 6.79 10.99 3.10
CA MET A 151 6.17 12.14 2.44
C MET A 151 6.56 13.45 3.13
N ILE A 152 6.46 13.51 4.47
CA ILE A 152 6.83 14.70 5.25
C ILE A 152 8.33 14.97 5.13
N TYR A 153 9.16 13.94 5.25
CA TYR A 153 10.61 14.08 5.10
C TYR A 153 10.99 14.66 3.72
N SER A 154 10.38 14.13 2.65
CA SER A 154 10.62 14.62 1.29
C SER A 154 10.11 16.04 1.08
N ALA A 155 9.01 16.42 1.74
CA ALA A 155 8.47 17.78 1.67
C ALA A 155 9.32 18.80 2.46
N LEU A 156 9.95 18.39 3.56
CA LEU A 156 10.86 19.23 4.34
C LEU A 156 12.18 19.47 3.60
N ASP A 157 12.72 18.43 2.97
CA ASP A 157 13.95 18.52 2.16
C ASP A 157 13.79 19.42 0.92
N ASP A 158 12.56 19.62 0.43
CA ASP A 158 12.24 20.59 -0.62
C ASP A 158 12.04 22.02 -0.09
N TYR A 159 11.86 22.19 1.23
CA TYR A 159 11.74 23.50 1.89
C TYR A 159 13.10 24.05 2.36
N GLU A 160 14.06 23.17 2.70
CA GLU A 160 15.40 23.57 3.13
C GLU A 160 16.36 23.92 1.96
N ASP A 161 16.01 23.55 0.72
CA ASP A 161 16.75 23.86 -0.53
C ASP A 161 16.21 25.11 -1.27
#